data_AF-A0A501QCF4-F1
#
_entry.id   AF-A0A501QCF4-F1
#
_cell.length_a   1.000
_cell.length_b   1.000
_cell.length_c   1.000
_cell.angle_alpha   90.00
_cell.angle_beta   90.00
_cell.angle_gamma   90.00
#
_symmetry.space_group_name_H-M   'P 1'
#
loop_
_entity.id
_entity.type
_entity.pdbx_description
1 polymer ?
#
loop_
_entity_poly.entity_id
_entity_poly.type
_entity_poly.pdbx_seq_one_letter_code
_entity_poly.pdbx_strand_id
1 'polypeptide(L)'
;MKPNPKFFMLFLNMFLLVACKNKNTSETVNNSDITTVADIEKINDTIQETLKKTVQKDTIIQDFKVHYTLTETSEKIYFFQYDESGKKEKTYSFDKIVELDITKSSSPIFSKRISKYDFKKYIPNEFQNYQLSVFQIEQVDARGIVFFINICKPDSDECYTFNLTVKNKNSFEINEVDNEKEGY
;
A
#
# COMPACT_ATOMS: atom_id res chain seq x y z
N MET A 1 -59.12 -30.02 10.79
CA MET A 1 -59.22 -29.51 12.17
C MET A 1 -57.79 -29.42 12.72
N LYS A 2 -57.42 -28.25 13.27
CA LYS A 2 -56.05 -27.71 13.49
C LYS A 2 -54.96 -28.69 13.96
N PRO A 3 -53.71 -28.57 13.45
CA PRO A 3 -52.51 -28.91 14.20
C PRO A 3 -51.85 -27.68 14.85
N ASN A 4 -51.10 -27.98 15.91
CA ASN A 4 -50.77 -27.18 17.09
C ASN A 4 -49.46 -26.36 16.91
N PRO A 5 -49.33 -25.13 17.46
CA PRO A 5 -48.12 -24.32 17.32
C PRO A 5 -47.17 -24.60 18.50
N LYS A 6 -46.31 -25.61 18.35
CA LYS A 6 -45.15 -25.81 19.23
C LYS A 6 -43.95 -26.29 18.41
N PHE A 7 -43.38 -25.41 17.61
CA PHE A 7 -41.99 -25.55 17.16
C PHE A 7 -41.39 -24.21 16.73
N PHE A 8 -41.74 -23.16 17.50
CA PHE A 8 -41.09 -21.85 17.43
C PHE A 8 -40.01 -21.82 18.52
N MET A 9 -38.82 -21.32 18.17
CA MET A 9 -37.58 -21.23 18.98
C MET A 9 -36.71 -22.48 19.07
N LEU A 10 -35.82 -22.66 18.08
CA LEU A 10 -34.47 -23.19 18.37
C LEU A 10 -33.46 -22.94 17.24
N PHE A 11 -33.26 -21.69 16.82
CA PHE A 11 -32.07 -21.31 16.04
C PHE A 11 -31.67 -19.88 16.36
N LEU A 12 -31.12 -19.69 17.56
CA LEU A 12 -30.38 -18.48 17.93
C LEU A 12 -29.15 -18.92 18.72
N ASN A 13 -28.00 -18.37 18.32
CA ASN A 13 -26.65 -18.55 18.88
C ASN A 13 -25.79 -19.67 18.29
N MET A 14 -25.33 -19.44 17.06
CA MET A 14 -23.97 -19.84 16.67
C MET A 14 -23.19 -18.56 16.36
N PHE A 15 -22.81 -17.83 17.42
CA PHE A 15 -21.82 -16.76 17.33
C PHE A 15 -20.49 -17.39 16.91
N LEU A 16 -20.09 -17.15 15.68
CA LEU A 16 -18.75 -17.42 15.19
C LEU A 16 -17.76 -16.49 15.90
N LEU A 17 -17.15 -16.97 16.98
CA LEU A 17 -15.90 -16.40 17.50
C LEU A 17 -14.77 -16.81 16.56
N VAL A 18 -14.61 -16.09 15.45
CA VAL A 18 -13.34 -16.08 14.73
C VAL A 18 -12.40 -15.19 15.51
N ALA A 19 -11.73 -15.76 16.50
CA ALA A 19 -10.56 -15.15 17.10
C ALA A 19 -9.41 -15.26 16.09
N CYS A 20 -9.05 -14.15 15.44
CA CYS A 20 -7.78 -14.06 14.73
C CYS A 20 -6.65 -14.24 15.75
N LYS A 21 -6.01 -15.41 15.73
CA LYS A 21 -4.78 -15.69 16.47
C LYS A 21 -3.65 -14.90 15.81
N ASN A 22 -3.46 -13.65 16.22
CA ASN A 22 -2.28 -12.88 15.83
C ASN A 22 -1.06 -13.50 16.52
N LYS A 23 -0.33 -14.34 15.79
CA LYS A 23 0.99 -14.81 16.22
C LYS A 23 1.99 -13.69 15.90
N ASN A 24 2.08 -12.72 16.79
CA ASN A 24 3.31 -11.95 16.90
C ASN A 24 4.35 -12.88 17.52
N THR A 25 5.09 -13.60 16.68
CA THR A 25 6.32 -14.27 17.12
C THR A 25 7.36 -13.18 17.28
N SER A 26 7.51 -12.63 18.49
CA SER A 26 8.74 -11.93 18.86
C SER A 26 9.81 -12.99 19.03
N GLU A 27 10.75 -13.04 18.10
CA GLU A 27 12.00 -13.77 18.31
C GLU A 27 12.83 -13.01 19.35
N THR A 28 12.91 -13.55 20.55
CA THR A 28 13.80 -13.03 21.59
C THR A 28 15.23 -13.44 21.23
N VAL A 29 16.02 -12.50 20.71
CA VAL A 29 17.46 -12.70 20.48
C VAL A 29 18.16 -12.68 21.84
N ASN A 30 18.77 -13.81 22.21
CA ASN A 30 19.52 -13.91 23.46
C ASN A 30 20.86 -13.15 23.33
N ASN A 31 21.19 -12.36 24.35
CA ASN A 31 22.37 -11.50 24.39
C ASN A 31 23.73 -12.24 24.31
N SER A 32 23.72 -13.58 24.32
CA SER A 32 24.92 -14.43 24.27
C SER A 32 25.48 -14.64 22.86
N ASP A 33 24.75 -14.26 21.80
CA ASP A 33 25.12 -14.54 20.41
C ASP A 33 25.70 -13.31 19.68
N ILE A 34 25.77 -12.16 20.35
CA ILE A 34 26.31 -10.91 19.80
C ILE A 34 27.79 -10.82 20.19
N THR A 35 28.69 -11.08 19.24
CA THR A 35 30.14 -10.98 19.49
C THR A 35 30.82 -9.88 18.69
N THR A 36 30.17 -9.36 17.63
CA THR A 36 30.74 -8.33 16.77
C THR A 36 29.75 -7.22 16.42
N VAL A 37 30.27 -6.05 16.03
CA VAL A 37 29.46 -4.92 15.52
C VAL A 37 28.71 -5.30 14.24
N ALA A 38 29.27 -6.20 13.42
CA ALA A 38 28.62 -6.70 12.21
C ALA A 38 27.36 -7.55 12.52
N ASP A 39 27.34 -8.27 13.65
CA ASP A 39 26.15 -9.00 14.08
C ASP A 39 25.02 -8.05 14.47
N ILE A 40 25.36 -6.91 15.07
CA ILE A 40 24.41 -5.86 15.46
C ILE A 40 23.81 -5.19 14.22
N GLU A 41 24.63 -4.84 13.22
CA GLU A 41 24.14 -4.27 11.94
C GLU A 41 23.17 -5.24 11.25
N LYS A 42 23.53 -6.52 11.19
CA LYS A 42 22.68 -7.56 10.58
C LYS A 42 21.37 -7.76 11.33
N ILE A 43 21.38 -7.72 12.67
CA ILE A 43 20.17 -7.78 13.49
C ILE A 43 19.31 -6.53 13.25
N ASN A 44 19.91 -5.35 13.18
CA ASN A 44 19.18 -4.11 12.95
C ASN A 44 18.53 -4.08 11.55
N ASP A 45 19.25 -4.55 10.53
CA ASP A 45 18.71 -4.74 9.18
C ASP A 45 17.54 -5.73 9.19
N THR A 46 17.65 -6.82 9.94
CA THR A 46 16.57 -7.82 10.09
C THR A 46 15.35 -7.24 10.83
N ILE A 47 15.57 -6.40 11.84
CA ILE A 47 14.51 -5.70 12.57
C ILE A 47 13.79 -4.68 11.67
N GLN A 48 14.54 -3.92 10.88
CA GLN A 48 13.95 -2.99 9.90
C GLN A 48 13.21 -3.74 8.78
N GLU A 49 13.71 -4.89 8.33
CA GLU A 49 13.01 -5.77 7.38
C GLU A 49 11.72 -6.36 7.95
N THR A 50 11.64 -6.59 9.26
CA THR A 50 10.44 -7.12 9.91
C THR A 50 9.41 -6.04 10.27
N LEU A 51 9.83 -4.78 10.45
CA LEU A 51 8.96 -3.64 10.71
C LEU A 51 8.48 -2.99 9.41
N LYS A 52 7.52 -3.63 8.73
CA LYS A 52 6.86 -3.04 7.57
C LYS A 52 6.16 -1.73 7.93
N LYS A 53 6.63 -0.61 7.40
CA LYS A 53 5.94 0.67 7.58
C LYS A 53 4.58 0.62 6.88
N THR A 54 3.54 0.95 7.63
CA THR A 54 2.17 0.94 7.14
C THR A 54 1.52 2.29 7.46
N VAL A 55 0.85 2.88 6.47
CA VAL A 55 0.08 4.12 6.60
C VAL A 55 -1.35 3.82 6.18
N GLN A 56 -2.31 4.07 7.05
CA GLN A 56 -3.74 3.90 6.78
C GLN A 56 -4.41 5.25 6.61
N LYS A 57 -5.31 5.36 5.63
CA LYS A 57 -6.14 6.55 5.43
C LYS A 57 -7.58 6.15 5.19
N ASP A 58 -8.45 6.74 6.00
CA ASP A 58 -9.90 6.67 5.87
C ASP A 58 -10.44 8.04 5.49
N THR A 59 -11.36 8.07 4.54
CA THR A 59 -11.93 9.32 4.04
C THR A 59 -13.34 9.10 3.51
N ILE A 60 -14.22 10.06 3.78
CA ILE A 60 -15.55 10.14 3.18
C ILE A 60 -15.59 11.44 2.38
N ILE A 61 -15.83 11.35 1.07
CA ILE A 61 -15.97 12.50 0.17
C ILE A 61 -17.20 12.26 -0.68
N GLN A 62 -18.18 13.17 -0.59
CA GLN A 62 -19.48 13.02 -1.24
C GLN A 62 -20.14 11.69 -0.83
N ASP A 63 -20.56 10.86 -1.80
CA ASP A 63 -21.16 9.55 -1.56
C ASP A 63 -20.13 8.40 -1.54
N PHE A 64 -18.84 8.70 -1.59
CA PHE A 64 -17.75 7.74 -1.53
C PHE A 64 -17.16 7.64 -0.12
N LYS A 65 -17.01 6.40 0.36
CA LYS A 65 -16.14 6.05 1.49
C LYS A 65 -14.93 5.32 0.92
N VAL A 66 -13.75 5.84 1.21
CA VAL A 66 -12.46 5.35 0.75
C VAL A 66 -11.66 4.92 1.97
N HIS A 67 -11.19 3.68 1.94
CA HIS A 67 -10.20 3.17 2.87
C HIS A 67 -9.00 2.73 2.04
N TYR A 68 -7.80 3.18 2.39
CA TYR A 68 -6.61 2.57 1.83
C TYR A 68 -5.48 2.41 2.85
N THR A 69 -4.72 1.34 2.65
CA THR A 69 -3.53 1.02 3.42
C THR A 69 -2.32 0.98 2.49
N LEU A 70 -1.34 1.85 2.74
CA LEU A 70 -0.05 1.87 2.06
C LEU A 70 0.97 1.11 2.91
N THR A 71 1.54 0.03 2.38
CA THR A 71 2.45 -0.85 3.12
C THR A 71 3.75 -1.04 2.36
N GLU A 72 4.88 -0.88 3.05
CA GLU A 72 6.20 -1.24 2.51
C GLU A 72 6.29 -2.76 2.25
N THR A 73 6.88 -3.09 1.12
CA THR A 73 7.16 -4.47 0.71
C THR A 73 8.58 -4.86 1.13
N SER A 74 8.96 -6.11 0.90
CA SER A 74 10.36 -6.54 1.05
C SER A 74 11.23 -6.18 -0.17
N GLU A 75 10.67 -5.56 -1.21
CA GLU A 75 11.43 -5.20 -2.42
C GLU A 75 12.28 -3.96 -2.16
N LYS A 76 13.61 -4.15 -2.14
CA LYS A 76 14.59 -3.07 -1.97
C LYS A 76 14.98 -2.47 -3.32
N ILE A 77 14.93 -1.14 -3.39
CA ILE A 77 15.38 -0.38 -4.55
C ILE A 77 16.62 0.39 -4.13
N TYR A 78 17.76 0.00 -4.68
CA TYR A 78 19.05 0.56 -4.32
C TYR A 78 19.35 1.82 -5.11
N PHE A 79 19.88 2.82 -4.41
CA PHE A 79 20.32 4.08 -5.00
C PHE A 79 21.57 4.60 -4.28
N PHE A 80 22.15 5.66 -4.79
CA PHE A 80 23.30 6.31 -4.16
C PHE A 80 22.91 7.69 -3.68
N GLN A 81 23.21 7.98 -2.42
CA GLN A 81 23.06 9.30 -1.82
C GLN A 81 24.43 9.83 -1.39
N TYR A 82 24.54 11.14 -1.17
CA TYR A 82 25.72 11.76 -0.59
C TYR A 82 25.44 12.09 0.87
N ASP A 83 26.35 11.70 1.76
CA ASP A 83 26.27 12.07 3.17
C ASP A 83 26.68 13.55 3.39
N GLU A 84 26.60 14.03 4.64
CA GLU A 84 26.97 15.40 5.02
C GLU A 84 28.44 15.74 4.71
N SER A 85 29.31 14.74 4.56
CA SER A 85 30.72 14.90 4.20
C SER A 85 30.94 14.90 2.67
N GLY A 86 29.89 14.69 1.88
CA GLY A 86 29.96 14.58 0.42
C GLY A 86 30.46 13.21 -0.05
N LYS A 87 30.48 12.20 0.82
CA LYS A 87 30.84 10.83 0.45
C LYS A 87 29.62 10.12 -0.14
N LYS A 88 29.84 9.45 -1.27
CA LYS A 88 28.81 8.65 -1.95
C LYS A 88 28.59 7.33 -1.22
N GLU A 89 27.37 7.09 -0.77
CA GLU A 89 26.97 5.88 -0.05
C GLU A 89 25.83 5.17 -0.78
N LYS A 90 25.93 3.83 -0.86
CA LYS A 90 24.87 3.00 -1.41
C LYS A 90 23.84 2.76 -0.32
N THR A 91 22.59 3.09 -0.61
CA THR A 91 21.45 2.93 0.30
C THR A 91 20.29 2.25 -0.44
N TYR A 92 19.14 2.11 0.21
CA TYR A 92 17.93 1.58 -0.40
C TYR A 92 16.65 2.19 0.19
N SER A 93 15.58 2.09 -0.57
CA SER A 93 14.21 2.28 -0.09
C SER A 93 13.38 1.04 -0.36
N PHE A 94 12.31 0.84 0.41
CA PHE A 94 11.34 -0.21 0.15
C PHE A 94 10.25 0.27 -0.79
N ASP A 95 9.93 -0.54 -1.81
CA ASP A 95 8.74 -0.32 -2.61
C ASP A 95 7.47 -0.48 -1.78
N LYS A 96 6.34 0.06 -2.24
CA LYS A 96 5.07 0.05 -1.51
C LYS A 96 3.94 -0.56 -2.34
N ILE A 97 2.98 -1.13 -1.63
CA ILE A 97 1.69 -1.55 -2.18
C ILE A 97 0.56 -0.78 -1.51
N VAL A 98 -0.54 -0.61 -2.23
CA VAL A 98 -1.76 0.01 -1.73
C VAL A 98 -2.87 -1.03 -1.74
N GLU A 99 -3.49 -1.28 -0.60
CA GLU A 99 -4.75 -2.01 -0.51
C GLU A 99 -5.88 -0.98 -0.46
N LEU A 100 -6.70 -0.91 -1.52
CA LEU A 100 -7.70 0.14 -1.72
C LEU A 100 -9.11 -0.45 -1.74
N ASP A 101 -9.95 0.03 -0.83
CA ASP A 101 -11.37 -0.30 -0.74
C ASP A 101 -12.24 0.96 -0.88
N ILE A 102 -13.22 0.91 -1.78
CA ILE A 102 -14.13 2.03 -2.07
C ILE A 102 -15.57 1.53 -2.04
N THR A 103 -16.38 2.24 -1.25
CA THR A 103 -17.82 2.07 -1.16
C THR A 103 -18.50 3.34 -1.68
N LYS A 104 -19.54 3.20 -2.49
CA LYS A 104 -20.39 4.31 -2.95
C LYS A 104 -21.82 4.09 -2.51
N SER A 105 -22.43 5.04 -1.81
CA SER A 105 -23.80 4.90 -1.27
C SER A 105 -24.04 3.56 -0.55
N SER A 106 -23.12 3.19 0.35
CA SER A 106 -23.13 1.92 1.11
C SER A 106 -22.94 0.63 0.29
N SER A 107 -22.66 0.73 -1.01
CA SER A 107 -22.35 -0.43 -1.88
C SER A 107 -20.86 -0.49 -2.20
N PRO A 108 -20.15 -1.61 -1.97
CA PRO A 108 -18.76 -1.74 -2.38
C PRO A 108 -18.66 -1.71 -3.92
N ILE A 109 -17.84 -0.81 -4.44
CA ILE A 109 -17.63 -0.65 -5.89
C ILE A 109 -16.21 -1.00 -6.32
N PHE A 110 -15.25 -1.01 -5.41
CA PHE A 110 -13.86 -1.31 -5.76
C PHE A 110 -13.13 -1.88 -4.56
N SER A 111 -12.37 -2.95 -4.80
CA SER A 111 -11.44 -3.52 -3.83
C SER A 111 -10.29 -4.11 -4.62
N LYS A 112 -9.11 -3.50 -4.53
CA LYS A 112 -7.95 -3.94 -5.30
C LYS A 112 -6.65 -3.60 -4.59
N ARG A 113 -5.69 -4.52 -4.70
CA ARG A 113 -4.28 -4.24 -4.43
C ARG A 113 -3.63 -3.57 -5.64
N ILE A 114 -3.05 -2.39 -5.44
CA ILE A 114 -2.33 -1.62 -6.44
C ILE A 114 -0.84 -1.66 -6.09
N SER A 115 0.01 -1.88 -7.08
CA SER A 115 1.47 -1.89 -6.97
C SER A 115 2.08 -1.12 -8.13
N LYS A 116 3.37 -0.79 -8.07
CA LYS A 116 4.07 -0.22 -9.25
C LYS A 116 3.91 -1.07 -10.51
N TYR A 117 3.77 -2.40 -10.36
CA TYR A 117 3.67 -3.33 -11.50
C TYR A 117 2.39 -3.14 -12.33
N ASP A 118 1.32 -2.57 -11.75
CA ASP A 118 0.13 -2.16 -12.49
C ASP A 118 0.42 -1.07 -13.54
N PHE A 119 1.56 -0.36 -13.39
CA PHE A 119 2.00 0.75 -14.25
C PHE A 119 3.16 0.37 -15.18
N LYS A 120 3.67 -0.86 -15.10
CA LYS A 120 4.90 -1.28 -15.80
C LYS A 120 4.88 -1.02 -17.32
N LYS A 121 3.72 -1.13 -17.95
CA LYS A 121 3.59 -0.92 -19.41
C LYS A 121 3.77 0.54 -19.86
N TYR A 122 3.68 1.49 -18.93
CA TYR A 122 3.81 2.93 -19.20
C TYR A 122 5.21 3.45 -18.87
N ILE A 123 5.97 2.70 -18.08
CA ILE A 123 7.31 3.08 -17.66
C ILE A 123 8.31 2.40 -18.60
N PRO A 124 9.26 3.14 -19.20
CA PRO A 124 10.26 2.59 -20.10
C PRO A 124 11.26 1.69 -19.34
N ASN A 125 12.40 1.38 -19.98
CA ASN A 125 13.42 0.52 -19.41
C ASN A 125 13.82 0.93 -17.98
N GLU A 126 14.29 -0.04 -17.20
CA GLU A 126 14.72 0.11 -15.81
C GLU A 126 13.62 0.29 -14.75
N PHE A 127 12.39 -0.13 -15.04
CA PHE A 127 11.26 -0.15 -14.09
C PHE A 127 11.59 -0.68 -12.67
N GLN A 128 12.54 -1.62 -12.54
CA GLN A 128 12.99 -2.14 -11.24
C GLN A 128 13.64 -1.07 -10.33
N ASN A 129 14.14 0.03 -10.91
CA ASN A 129 14.78 1.14 -10.19
C ASN A 129 13.77 2.13 -9.60
N TYR A 130 12.47 1.90 -9.78
CA TYR A 130 11.39 2.79 -9.34
C TYR A 130 10.58 2.17 -8.19
N GLN A 131 9.98 3.02 -7.36
CA GLN A 131 9.04 2.67 -6.29
C GLN A 131 7.71 3.41 -6.45
N LEU A 132 6.64 2.82 -5.92
CA LEU A 132 5.42 3.55 -5.60
C LEU A 132 5.70 4.54 -4.47
N SER A 133 5.91 5.80 -4.85
CA SER A 133 6.34 6.86 -3.95
C SER A 133 5.15 7.52 -3.26
N VAL A 134 4.16 7.94 -4.06
CA VAL A 134 2.98 8.69 -3.61
C VAL A 134 1.71 7.96 -4.06
N PHE A 135 0.74 7.89 -3.16
CA PHE A 135 -0.64 7.52 -3.45
C PHE A 135 -1.57 8.40 -2.61
N GLN A 136 -2.40 9.19 -3.27
CA GLN A 136 -3.36 10.05 -2.60
C GLN A 136 -4.61 10.28 -3.44
N ILE A 137 -5.71 10.64 -2.77
CA ILE A 137 -6.91 11.11 -3.44
C ILE A 137 -6.61 12.49 -4.02
N GLU A 138 -6.82 12.65 -5.32
CA GLU A 138 -6.66 13.93 -6.02
C GLU A 138 -7.97 14.70 -6.02
N GLN A 139 -9.03 14.08 -6.54
CA GLN A 139 -10.34 14.70 -6.64
C GLN A 139 -11.47 13.68 -6.75
N VAL A 140 -12.69 14.15 -6.51
CA VAL A 140 -13.94 13.41 -6.79
C VAL A 140 -14.78 14.27 -7.72
N ASP A 141 -15.10 13.74 -8.90
CA ASP A 141 -15.89 14.43 -9.93
C ASP A 141 -16.93 13.50 -10.57
N ALA A 142 -17.66 13.99 -11.57
CA ALA A 142 -18.71 13.23 -12.25
C ALA A 142 -18.23 11.92 -12.90
N ARG A 143 -16.93 11.79 -13.19
CA ARG A 143 -16.29 10.60 -13.76
C ARG A 143 -16.02 9.54 -12.69
N GLY A 144 -15.92 9.91 -11.42
CA GLY A 144 -15.60 9.02 -10.31
C GLY A 144 -14.60 9.65 -9.32
N ILE A 145 -13.93 8.80 -8.56
CA ILE A 145 -12.82 9.21 -7.69
C ILE A 145 -11.49 9.02 -8.42
N VAL A 146 -10.65 10.07 -8.39
CA VAL A 146 -9.34 10.11 -9.03
C VAL A 146 -8.27 10.07 -7.96
N PHE A 147 -7.31 9.16 -8.14
CA PHE A 147 -6.13 9.03 -7.30
C PHE A 147 -4.90 9.49 -8.07
N PHE A 148 -4.11 10.36 -7.44
CA PHE A 148 -2.80 10.76 -7.89
C PHE A 148 -1.76 9.75 -7.41
N ILE A 149 -0.94 9.26 -8.34
CA ILE A 149 0.06 8.22 -8.10
C ILE A 149 1.38 8.65 -8.72
N ASN A 150 2.45 8.64 -7.92
CA ASN A 150 3.81 8.80 -8.45
C ASN A 150 4.60 7.51 -8.30
N ILE A 151 5.19 7.07 -9.41
CA ILE A 151 6.20 6.02 -9.45
C ILE A 151 7.56 6.69 -9.70
N CYS A 152 8.41 6.78 -8.68
CA CYS A 152 9.64 7.55 -8.71
C CYS A 152 10.86 6.69 -8.48
N LYS A 153 11.97 7.07 -9.09
CA LYS A 153 13.29 6.57 -8.72
C LYS A 153 13.75 7.30 -7.44
N PRO A 154 14.15 6.58 -6.38
CA PRO A 154 14.56 7.21 -5.13
C PRO A 154 15.75 8.16 -5.34
N ASP A 155 15.80 9.24 -4.56
CA ASP A 155 16.86 10.27 -4.61
C ASP A 155 17.10 10.86 -6.00
N SER A 156 16.01 11.03 -6.76
CA SER A 156 16.01 11.69 -8.06
C SER A 156 14.66 12.36 -8.33
N ASP A 157 14.65 13.30 -9.26
CA ASP A 157 13.42 13.92 -9.77
C ASP A 157 12.75 13.09 -10.87
N GLU A 158 13.28 11.89 -11.17
CA GLU A 158 12.73 10.99 -12.19
C GLU A 158 11.46 10.29 -11.67
N CYS A 159 10.30 10.84 -12.00
CA CYS A 159 8.98 10.32 -11.63
C CYS A 159 8.05 10.17 -12.83
N TYR A 160 7.26 9.11 -12.82
CA TYR A 160 6.09 8.94 -13.68
C TYR A 160 4.83 9.19 -12.86
N THR A 161 4.00 10.10 -13.34
CA THR A 161 2.77 10.52 -12.67
C THR A 161 1.57 9.93 -13.38
N PHE A 162 0.65 9.36 -12.60
CA PHE A 162 -0.56 8.73 -13.11
C PHE A 162 -1.79 9.18 -12.33
N ASN A 163 -2.89 9.25 -13.06
CA ASN A 163 -4.22 9.31 -12.50
C ASN A 163 -4.91 7.95 -12.62
N LEU A 164 -5.25 7.34 -11.49
CA LEU A 164 -6.12 6.16 -11.43
C LEU A 164 -7.54 6.62 -11.13
N THR A 165 -8.46 6.39 -12.05
CA THR A 165 -9.87 6.78 -11.90
C THR A 165 -10.73 5.55 -11.65
N VAL A 166 -11.44 5.51 -10.53
CA VAL A 166 -12.44 4.47 -10.23
C VAL A 166 -13.83 5.02 -10.51
N LYS A 167 -14.51 4.47 -11.52
CA LYS A 167 -15.82 4.97 -12.00
C LYS A 167 -16.99 4.20 -11.39
N ASN A 168 -16.96 2.88 -11.51
CA ASN A 168 -18.03 1.99 -11.07
C ASN A 168 -17.48 0.61 -10.66
N LYS A 169 -18.37 -0.37 -10.47
CA LYS A 169 -18.04 -1.69 -9.93
C LYS A 169 -16.87 -2.35 -10.68
N ASN A 170 -15.72 -2.44 -10.03
CA ASN A 170 -14.48 -3.06 -10.50
C ASN A 170 -13.91 -2.51 -11.82
N SER A 171 -14.34 -1.33 -12.27
CA SER A 171 -13.71 -0.65 -13.42
C SER A 171 -12.83 0.49 -12.95
N PHE A 172 -11.62 0.53 -13.52
CA PHE A 172 -10.68 1.63 -13.31
C PHE A 172 -9.93 1.93 -14.61
N GLU A 173 -9.50 3.16 -14.74
CA GLU A 173 -8.66 3.63 -15.85
C GLU A 173 -7.39 4.23 -15.28
N ILE A 174 -6.27 3.98 -15.95
CA ILE A 174 -4.98 4.59 -15.65
C ILE A 174 -4.64 5.50 -16.82
N ASN A 175 -4.40 6.77 -16.52
CA ASN A 175 -3.94 7.77 -17.48
C ASN A 175 -2.60 8.31 -17.00
N GLU A 176 -1.62 8.38 -17.90
CA GLU A 176 -0.40 9.16 -17.69
C GLU A 176 -0.79 10.64 -17.58
N VAL A 177 -0.19 11.33 -16.62
CA VAL A 177 -0.27 12.78 -16.53
C VAL A 177 0.98 13.30 -17.22
N ASP A 178 0.82 13.83 -18.42
CA ASP A 178 1.90 14.50 -19.13
C ASP A 178 2.33 15.71 -18.29
N ASN A 179 3.48 15.59 -17.65
CA ASN A 179 4.22 16.74 -17.16
C ASN A 179 4.75 17.43 -18.42
N GLU A 180 3.96 18.33 -19.02
CA GLU A 180 4.50 19.29 -19.97
C GLU A 180 5.75 19.86 -19.30
N LYS A 181 6.91 19.64 -19.95
CA LYS A 181 8.16 20.24 -19.53
C LYS A 181 7.91 21.74 -19.50
N GLU A 182 7.71 22.31 -18.32
CA GLU A 182 7.86 23.74 -18.15
C GLU A 182 9.31 24.04 -18.52
N GLY A 183 9.48 24.48 -19.76
CA GLY A 183 10.75 24.94 -20.29
C GLY A 183 11.15 26.18 -19.49
N TYR A 184 12.21 26.02 -18.69
CA TYR A 184 13.01 27.13 -18.20
C TYR A 184 14.25 27.26 -19.10
#